data_AF-A0A8T4SYQ0-F1
#
_entry.id   AF-A0A8T4SYQ0-F1
#
_cell.length_a   1.000
_cell.length_b   1.000
_cell.length_c   1.000
_cell.angle_alpha   90.00
_cell.angle_beta   90.00
_cell.angle_gamma   90.00
#
_symmetry.space_group_name_H-M   'P 1'
#
loop_
_entity.id
_entity.type
_entity.pdbx_description
1 polymer ?
#
loop_
_entity_poly.entity_id
_entity_poly.type
_entity_poly.pdbx_seq_one_letter_code
_entity_poly.pdbx_strand_id
1 'polypeptide(L)'
;MKKRGISPLIATVLLIGFTIALAVIIFVWVQTFTEERVGKTGEIVEAEVVCSTAVELGIEKACVDSSGVHFIIENRKGNDVRGFVIRLENDAGDQSEVTDVNQLIKGLEVGSVDVQTQTLAVPVSAFIVPKLSINGKISLCQEKAVEVFITQGC
;
A
#
# COMPACT_ATOMS: atom_id res chain seq x y z
N MET A 1 -43.34 40.57 39.45
CA MET A 1 -42.36 39.76 38.68
C MET A 1 -41.36 40.70 38.01
N LYS A 2 -40.10 40.78 38.49
CA LYS A 2 -39.05 41.59 37.86
C LYS A 2 -38.21 40.66 36.96
N LYS A 3 -38.44 40.69 35.65
CA LYS A 3 -37.51 40.10 34.68
C LYS A 3 -36.29 41.02 34.58
N ARG A 4 -35.11 40.57 35.01
CA ARG A 4 -33.85 41.28 34.77
C ARG A 4 -33.49 41.07 33.30
N GLY A 5 -33.67 42.11 32.49
CA GLY A 5 -33.14 42.12 31.13
C GLY A 5 -31.62 42.05 31.20
N ILE A 6 -31.04 41.02 30.59
CA ILE A 6 -29.60 40.98 30.34
C ILE A 6 -29.26 42.24 29.55
N SER A 7 -28.25 43.00 30.02
CA SER A 7 -27.80 44.21 29.33
C SER A 7 -27.48 43.85 27.87
N PRO A 8 -28.19 44.45 26.88
CA PRO A 8 -27.99 44.13 25.46
C PRO A 8 -26.54 44.23 25.00
N LEU A 9 -25.74 45.05 25.67
CA LEU A 9 -24.32 45.29 25.39
C LEU A 9 -23.41 44.12 25.80
N ILE A 10 -23.76 43.38 26.86
CA ILE A 10 -22.95 42.24 27.32
C ILE A 10 -23.15 41.03 26.40
N ALA A 11 -24.38 40.84 25.91
CA ALA A 11 -24.71 39.74 25.01
C ALA A 11 -23.95 39.84 23.67
N THR A 12 -23.83 41.03 23.11
CA THR A 12 -23.12 41.24 21.83
C THR A 12 -21.63 41.03 21.96
N VAL A 13 -21.00 41.48 23.05
CA VAL A 13 -19.56 41.26 23.29
C VAL A 13 -19.25 39.78 23.48
N LEU A 14 -20.09 39.05 24.23
CA LEU A 14 -19.91 37.60 24.43
C LEU A 14 -20.07 36.84 23.10
N LEU A 15 -21.03 37.24 22.27
CA LEU A 15 -21.25 36.65 20.95
C LEU A 15 -20.04 36.90 20.03
N ILE A 16 -19.50 38.12 19.99
CA ILE A 16 -18.30 38.42 19.19
C ILE A 16 -17.11 37.59 19.68
N GLY A 17 -16.87 37.53 21.00
CA GLY A 17 -15.78 36.72 21.57
C GLY A 17 -15.88 35.23 21.20
N PHE A 18 -17.09 34.68 21.24
CA PHE A 18 -17.34 33.30 20.84
C PHE A 18 -17.07 33.06 19.34
N THR A 19 -17.50 33.97 18.47
CA THR A 19 -17.25 33.84 17.02
C THR A 19 -15.75 33.86 16.69
N ILE A 20 -14.97 34.72 17.36
CA ILE A 20 -13.52 34.77 17.18
C ILE A 20 -12.86 33.47 17.66
N ALA A 21 -13.27 32.95 18.83
CA ALA A 21 -12.75 31.69 19.34
C ALA A 21 -13.04 30.52 18.38
N LEU A 22 -14.25 30.44 17.83
CA LEU A 22 -14.61 29.45 16.81
C LEU A 22 -13.77 29.60 15.54
N ALA A 23 -13.56 30.83 15.06
CA ALA A 23 -12.76 31.08 13.87
C ALA A 23 -11.33 30.52 14.03
N VAL A 24 -10.69 30.78 15.18
CA VAL A 24 -9.33 30.27 15.47
C VAL A 24 -9.29 28.75 15.45
N ILE A 25 -10.26 28.08 16.08
CA ILE A 25 -10.31 26.60 16.10
C ILE A 25 -10.44 26.04 14.67
N ILE A 26 -11.32 26.65 13.85
CA ILE A 26 -11.51 26.24 12.46
C ILE A 26 -10.22 26.43 11.66
N PHE A 27 -9.53 27.55 11.80
CA PHE A 27 -8.28 27.80 11.08
C PHE A 27 -7.19 26.78 11.43
N VAL A 28 -7.01 26.48 12.72
CA VAL A 28 -6.04 25.46 13.16
C VAL A 28 -6.39 24.09 12.57
N TRP A 29 -7.67 23.72 12.61
CA TRP A 29 -8.11 22.44 12.03
C TRP A 29 -7.88 22.39 10.52
N VAL A 30 -8.19 23.46 9.78
CA VAL A 30 -7.94 23.54 8.33
C VAL A 30 -6.46 23.40 8.01
N GLN A 31 -5.58 24.08 8.74
CA GLN A 31 -4.13 23.99 8.53
C GLN A 31 -3.64 22.55 8.71
N THR A 32 -3.96 21.91 9.84
CA THR A 32 -3.56 20.52 10.11
C THR A 32 -4.12 19.54 9.08
N PHE A 33 -5.38 19.70 8.69
CA PHE A 33 -6.00 18.86 7.67
C PHE A 33 -5.31 19.02 6.31
N THR A 34 -5.01 20.25 5.89
CA THR A 34 -4.33 20.51 4.62
C THR A 34 -2.91 19.95 4.62
N GLU A 35 -2.14 20.16 5.70
CA GLU A 35 -0.78 19.63 5.83
C GLU A 35 -0.75 18.09 5.75
N GLU A 36 -1.65 17.41 6.45
CA GLU A 36 -1.74 15.96 6.40
C GLU A 36 -2.11 15.45 5.00
N ARG A 37 -3.05 16.12 4.32
CA ARG A 37 -3.50 15.71 2.98
C ARG A 37 -2.40 15.91 1.94
N VAL A 38 -1.70 17.05 1.99
CA VAL A 38 -0.59 17.35 1.08
C VAL A 38 0.58 16.40 1.33
N GLY A 39 0.96 16.17 2.59
CA GLY A 39 2.04 15.24 2.95
C GLY A 39 1.77 13.81 2.48
N LYS A 40 0.58 13.26 2.78
CA LYS A 40 0.20 11.91 2.35
C LYS A 40 0.14 11.77 0.83
N THR A 41 -0.36 12.79 0.13
CA THR A 41 -0.42 12.77 -1.34
C THR A 41 0.98 12.82 -1.95
N GLY A 42 1.87 13.64 -1.40
CA GLY A 42 3.26 13.71 -1.85
C GLY A 42 3.99 12.38 -1.71
N GLU A 43 3.87 11.73 -0.54
CA GLU A 43 4.51 10.41 -0.31
C GLU A 43 3.97 9.32 -1.25
N ILE A 44 2.66 9.32 -1.55
CA ILE A 44 2.05 8.35 -2.47
C ILE A 44 2.58 8.56 -3.90
N VAL A 45 2.59 9.81 -4.37
CA VAL A 45 3.06 10.13 -5.73
C VAL A 45 4.55 9.83 -5.88
N GLU A 46 5.36 10.14 -4.86
CA GLU A 46 6.79 9.79 -4.88
C GLU A 46 6.98 8.28 -4.92
N ALA A 47 6.22 7.53 -4.11
CA ALA A 47 6.28 6.07 -4.11
C ALA A 47 5.90 5.48 -5.48
N GLU A 48 4.85 6.01 -6.11
CA GLU A 48 4.40 5.60 -7.45
C GLU A 48 5.46 5.93 -8.52
N VAL A 49 6.02 7.13 -8.52
CA VAL A 49 7.08 7.49 -9.48
C VAL A 49 8.31 6.60 -9.31
N VAL A 50 8.73 6.33 -8.08
CA VAL A 50 9.85 5.42 -7.81
C VAL A 50 9.48 4.00 -8.25
N CYS A 51 8.33 3.46 -7.87
CA CYS A 51 7.86 2.14 -8.32
C CYS A 51 7.87 2.01 -9.85
N SER A 52 7.43 3.04 -10.57
CA SER A 52 7.31 3.02 -12.02
C SER A 52 8.65 2.94 -12.75
N THR A 53 9.71 3.51 -12.15
CA THR A 53 11.04 3.67 -12.77
C THR A 53 12.10 2.75 -12.18
N ALA A 54 11.96 2.39 -10.90
CA ALA A 54 13.01 1.74 -10.12
C ALA A 54 13.00 0.22 -10.21
N VAL A 55 11.85 -0.40 -10.48
CA VAL A 55 11.68 -1.86 -10.49
C VAL A 55 10.89 -2.32 -11.71
N GLU A 56 11.32 -3.46 -12.26
CA GLU A 56 10.67 -4.17 -13.34
C GLU A 56 10.92 -5.67 -13.12
N LEU A 57 9.86 -6.45 -12.89
CA LEU A 57 9.97 -7.87 -12.63
C LEU A 57 9.75 -8.68 -13.91
N GLY A 58 10.58 -9.69 -14.12
CA GLY A 58 10.33 -10.80 -15.04
C GLY A 58 10.08 -12.08 -14.26
N ILE A 59 9.10 -12.89 -14.67
CA ILE A 59 8.90 -14.22 -14.10
C ILE A 59 9.44 -15.24 -15.11
N GLU A 60 10.51 -15.94 -14.74
CA GLU A 60 11.13 -16.96 -15.60
C GLU A 60 10.41 -18.30 -15.48
N LYS A 61 9.98 -18.66 -14.26
CA LYS A 61 9.28 -19.90 -13.98
C LYS A 61 8.28 -19.68 -12.85
N ALA A 62 7.08 -20.23 -12.99
CA ALA A 62 6.07 -20.32 -11.95
C ALA A 62 5.46 -21.72 -12.00
N CYS A 63 5.71 -22.53 -10.99
CA CYS A 63 5.27 -23.92 -10.96
C CYS A 63 4.86 -24.35 -9.56
N VAL A 64 4.05 -25.40 -9.47
CA VAL A 64 3.53 -25.94 -8.20
C VAL A 64 3.91 -27.41 -8.05
N ASP A 65 4.33 -27.79 -6.84
CA ASP A 65 4.65 -29.16 -6.46
C ASP A 65 4.02 -29.54 -5.09
N SER A 66 4.46 -30.64 -4.48
CA SER A 66 3.94 -31.10 -3.18
C SER A 66 4.30 -30.21 -1.99
N SER A 67 5.26 -29.30 -2.15
CA SER A 67 5.79 -28.42 -1.10
C SER A 67 5.23 -26.99 -1.19
N GLY A 68 4.77 -26.57 -2.36
CA GLY A 68 4.12 -25.27 -2.55
C GLY A 68 4.24 -24.76 -3.99
N VAL A 69 4.12 -23.44 -4.13
CA VAL A 69 4.34 -22.73 -5.40
C VAL A 69 5.73 -22.13 -5.40
N HIS A 70 6.49 -22.41 -6.46
CA HIS A 70 7.85 -21.94 -6.68
C HIS A 70 7.87 -20.92 -7.81
N PHE A 71 8.46 -19.75 -7.52
CA PHE A 71 8.65 -18.68 -8.48
C PHE A 71 10.14 -18.43 -8.69
N ILE A 72 10.58 -18.31 -9.94
CA ILE A 72 11.88 -17.76 -10.31
C ILE A 72 11.62 -16.36 -10.86
N ILE A 73 12.06 -15.36 -10.11
CA ILE A 73 11.79 -13.94 -10.36
C ILE A 73 13.10 -13.24 -10.68
N GLU A 74 13.12 -12.57 -11.82
CA GLU A 74 14.21 -11.71 -12.28
C GLU A 74 13.85 -10.25 -11.97
N ASN A 75 14.75 -9.54 -11.29
CA ASN A 75 14.65 -8.09 -11.16
C ASN A 75 15.49 -7.41 -12.26
N ARG A 76 14.82 -6.79 -13.23
CA ARG A 76 15.46 -6.22 -14.43
C ARG A 76 15.97 -4.79 -14.23
N LYS A 77 15.80 -4.21 -13.05
CA LYS A 77 16.30 -2.86 -12.72
C LYS A 77 17.31 -2.92 -11.58
N GLY A 78 18.04 -1.82 -11.39
CA GLY A 78 19.13 -1.73 -10.42
C GLY A 78 18.72 -1.53 -8.96
N ASN A 79 17.43 -1.38 -8.64
CA ASN A 79 16.98 -1.20 -7.25
C ASN A 79 16.58 -2.51 -6.62
N ASP A 80 16.93 -2.68 -5.35
CA ASP A 80 16.62 -3.90 -4.59
C ASP A 80 15.13 -4.01 -4.26
N VAL A 81 14.58 -5.20 -4.48
CA VAL A 81 13.23 -5.57 -4.06
C VAL A 81 13.33 -6.26 -2.72
N ARG A 82 12.67 -5.72 -1.69
CA ARG A 82 12.74 -6.19 -0.30
C ARG A 82 11.86 -7.41 -0.03
N GLY A 83 10.88 -7.65 -0.89
CA GLY A 83 9.94 -8.75 -0.75
C GLY A 83 8.80 -8.63 -1.74
N PHE A 84 7.80 -9.48 -1.55
CA PHE A 84 6.66 -9.61 -2.45
C PHE A 84 5.38 -9.79 -1.64
N VAL A 85 4.27 -9.31 -2.18
CA VAL A 85 2.93 -9.76 -1.79
C VAL A 85 2.39 -10.57 -2.95
N ILE A 86 2.10 -11.84 -2.69
CA ILE A 86 1.68 -12.80 -3.71
C ILE A 86 0.24 -13.18 -3.42
N ARG A 87 -0.67 -12.92 -4.35
CA ARG A 87 -2.04 -13.43 -4.32
C ARG A 87 -2.12 -14.62 -5.25
N LEU A 88 -2.37 -15.80 -4.70
CA LEU A 88 -2.64 -17.01 -5.48
C LEU A 88 -4.14 -17.10 -5.77
N GLU A 89 -4.49 -17.48 -7.00
CA GLU A 89 -5.88 -17.63 -7.43
C GLU A 89 -6.12 -19.01 -8.05
N ASN A 90 -7.32 -19.54 -7.80
CA ASN A 90 -7.82 -20.75 -8.42
C ASN A 90 -8.77 -20.40 -9.58
N ASP A 91 -8.88 -21.28 -10.57
CA ASP A 91 -9.78 -21.15 -11.75
C ASP A 91 -11.25 -20.87 -11.40
N ALA A 92 -11.68 -21.25 -10.19
CA ALA A 92 -13.05 -21.02 -9.71
C ALA A 92 -13.30 -19.58 -9.23
N GLY A 93 -12.28 -18.72 -9.12
CA GLY A 93 -12.38 -17.33 -8.64
C GLY A 93 -12.83 -17.17 -7.17
N ASP A 94 -13.22 -18.26 -6.50
CA ASP A 94 -13.87 -18.24 -5.19
C ASP A 94 -12.89 -18.20 -4.02
N GLN A 95 -11.62 -18.57 -4.24
CA GLN A 95 -10.60 -18.55 -3.18
C GLN A 95 -9.30 -17.91 -3.67
N SER A 96 -8.84 -16.93 -2.91
CA SER A 96 -7.52 -16.33 -3.07
C SER A 96 -6.76 -16.40 -1.75
N GLU A 97 -5.50 -16.80 -1.83
CA GLU A 97 -4.58 -16.82 -0.68
C GLU A 97 -3.56 -15.72 -0.89
N VAL A 98 -3.48 -14.78 0.06
CA VAL A 98 -2.52 -13.68 0.02
C VAL A 98 -1.39 -14.00 0.99
N THR A 99 -0.18 -14.10 0.47
CA THR A 99 1.04 -14.34 1.25
C THR A 99 1.99 -13.16 1.11
N ASP A 100 2.46 -12.65 2.25
CA ASP A 100 3.57 -11.71 2.31
C ASP A 100 4.88 -12.48 2.46
N VAL A 101 5.81 -12.29 1.51
CA VAL A 101 7.13 -12.89 1.53
C VAL A 101 8.20 -11.80 1.65
N ASN A 102 9.10 -11.95 2.62
CA ASN A 102 10.23 -11.03 2.84
C ASN A 102 11.52 -11.61 2.25
N GLN A 103 11.51 -11.81 0.93
CA GLN A 103 12.68 -12.25 0.17
C GLN A 103 13.35 -11.05 -0.52
N LEU A 104 14.61 -10.79 -0.18
CA LEU A 104 15.41 -9.77 -0.86
C LEU A 104 15.88 -10.32 -2.22
N ILE A 105 15.63 -9.58 -3.29
CA ILE A 105 16.25 -9.77 -4.60
C ILE A 105 16.94 -8.46 -4.96
N LYS A 106 18.26 -8.47 -5.16
CA LYS A 106 18.95 -7.22 -5.48
C LYS A 106 18.62 -6.76 -6.89
N GLY A 107 19.03 -5.54 -7.21
CA GLY A 107 18.98 -5.04 -8.57
C GLY A 107 19.73 -5.95 -9.55
N LEU A 108 19.13 -6.23 -10.71
CA LEU A 108 19.73 -7.03 -11.79
C LEU A 108 20.07 -8.48 -11.39
N GLU A 109 19.39 -9.02 -10.38
CA GLU A 109 19.55 -10.40 -9.92
C GLU A 109 18.29 -11.23 -10.15
N VAL A 110 18.48 -12.55 -10.21
CA VAL A 110 17.41 -13.55 -10.21
C VAL A 110 17.34 -14.19 -8.82
N GLY A 111 16.14 -14.34 -8.29
CA GLY A 111 15.89 -15.00 -7.01
C GLY A 111 14.74 -16.00 -7.08
N SER A 112 14.77 -16.98 -6.19
CA SER A 112 13.68 -17.92 -5.99
C SER A 112 12.80 -17.46 -4.83
N VAL A 113 11.48 -17.57 -5.01
CA VAL A 113 10.48 -17.28 -4.00
C VAL A 113 9.55 -18.47 -3.90
N ASP A 114 9.50 -19.09 -2.71
CA ASP A 114 8.68 -20.26 -2.44
C ASP A 114 7.53 -19.88 -1.50
N VAL A 115 6.32 -20.27 -1.87
CA VAL A 115 5.10 -20.00 -1.11
C VAL A 115 4.43 -21.33 -0.76
N GLN A 116 4.31 -21.61 0.54
CA GLN A 116 3.54 -22.77 1.00
C GLN A 116 2.06 -22.45 0.90
N THR A 117 1.29 -23.32 0.25
CA THR A 117 -0.18 -23.18 0.16
C THR A 117 -0.82 -23.92 1.32
N GLN A 118 -1.69 -23.24 2.09
CA GLN A 118 -2.39 -23.89 3.21
C GLN A 118 -3.65 -24.62 2.76
N THR A 119 -4.15 -24.30 1.57
CA THR A 119 -5.38 -24.86 0.99
C THR A 119 -5.03 -25.77 -0.19
N LEU A 120 -5.51 -27.01 -0.16
CA LEU A 120 -5.15 -28.11 -1.09
C LEU A 120 -5.65 -27.94 -2.54
N ALA A 121 -6.15 -26.76 -2.91
CA ALA A 121 -6.51 -26.46 -4.30
C ALA A 121 -5.27 -25.94 -5.03
N VAL A 122 -4.95 -26.53 -6.18
CA VAL A 122 -3.80 -26.15 -6.98
C VAL A 122 -4.06 -24.79 -7.64
N PRO A 123 -3.30 -23.73 -7.29
CA PRO A 123 -3.50 -22.41 -7.87
C PRO A 123 -3.16 -22.40 -9.36
N VAL A 124 -3.93 -21.64 -10.11
CA VAL A 124 -3.84 -21.53 -11.57
C VAL A 124 -3.08 -20.28 -11.98
N SER A 125 -3.22 -19.20 -11.22
CA SER A 125 -2.48 -17.96 -11.43
C SER A 125 -1.98 -17.36 -10.12
N ALA A 126 -0.98 -16.51 -10.23
CA ALA A 126 -0.46 -15.69 -9.15
C ALA A 126 -0.34 -14.24 -9.59
N PHE A 127 -0.72 -13.34 -8.70
CA PHE A 127 -0.50 -11.91 -8.82
C PHE A 127 0.60 -11.49 -7.85
N ILE A 128 1.74 -11.07 -8.38
CA ILE A 128 2.96 -10.80 -7.62
C ILE A 128 3.19 -9.29 -7.59
N VAL A 129 3.19 -8.70 -6.40
CA VAL A 129 3.41 -7.26 -6.18
C VAL A 129 4.75 -7.05 -5.47
N PRO A 130 5.73 -6.34 -6.06
CA PRO A 130 7.00 -6.06 -5.39
C PRO A 130 6.87 -5.06 -4.24
N LYS A 131 7.69 -5.26 -3.21
CA LYS A 131 7.90 -4.33 -2.09
C LYS A 131 9.26 -3.64 -2.20
N LEU A 132 9.27 -2.32 -2.16
CA LEU A 132 10.48 -1.51 -2.15
C LEU A 132 10.59 -0.74 -0.85
N SER A 133 11.82 -0.38 -0.47
CA SER A 133 12.08 0.53 0.64
C SER A 133 12.33 1.94 0.11
N ILE A 134 11.36 2.83 0.26
CA ILE A 134 11.41 4.22 -0.19
C ILE A 134 11.44 5.12 1.04
N ASN A 135 12.50 5.92 1.20
CA ASN A 135 12.69 6.80 2.37
C ASN A 135 12.58 6.07 3.73
N GLY A 136 13.04 4.82 3.79
CA GLY A 136 12.99 3.97 4.99
C GLY A 136 11.61 3.37 5.31
N LYS A 137 10.60 3.59 4.46
CA LYS A 137 9.28 2.96 4.54
C LYS A 137 9.14 1.88 3.47
N ILE A 138 8.45 0.78 3.77
CA ILE A 138 8.14 -0.25 2.79
C ILE A 138 6.88 0.14 2.04
N SER A 139 6.98 0.25 0.71
CA SER A 139 5.87 0.60 -0.19
C SER A 139 5.60 -0.55 -1.17
N LEU A 140 4.32 -0.77 -1.47
CA LEU A 140 3.85 -1.77 -2.44
C LEU A 140 3.74 -1.13 -3.83
N CYS A 141 4.42 -1.70 -4.81
CA CYS A 141 4.39 -1.22 -6.19
C CYS A 141 3.30 -1.90 -7.01
N GLN A 142 2.04 -1.56 -6.74
CA GLN A 142 0.86 -2.21 -7.36
C GLN A 142 0.82 -2.08 -8.89
N GLU A 143 1.30 -0.96 -9.44
CA GLU A 143 1.39 -0.74 -10.89
C GLU A 143 2.41 -1.65 -11.60
N LYS A 144 3.35 -2.23 -10.85
CA LYS A 144 4.35 -3.19 -11.34
C LYS A 144 3.99 -4.63 -10.98
N ALA A 145 2.73 -4.86 -10.61
CA ALA A 145 2.28 -6.19 -10.36
C ALA A 145 2.33 -7.04 -11.63
N VAL A 146 2.77 -8.28 -11.49
CA VAL A 146 2.86 -9.24 -12.59
C VAL A 146 1.89 -10.37 -12.32
N GLU A 147 1.04 -10.65 -13.29
CA GLU A 147 0.21 -11.85 -13.30
C GLU A 147 0.95 -12.95 -14.05
N VAL A 148 1.01 -14.14 -13.45
CA VAL A 148 1.64 -15.31 -14.04
C VAL A 148 0.77 -16.55 -13.86
N PHE A 149 0.69 -17.38 -14.90
CA PHE A 149 0.04 -18.68 -14.83
C PHE A 149 1.00 -19.71 -14.25
N ILE A 150 0.49 -20.54 -13.34
CA ILE A 150 1.28 -21.54 -12.62
C ILE A 150 1.14 -22.87 -13.37
N THR A 151 2.26 -23.52 -13.69
CA THR A 151 2.24 -24.85 -14.30
C THR A 151 2.40 -25.96 -13.26
N GLN A 152 1.73 -27.09 -13.46
CA GLN A 152 1.93 -28.25 -12.60
C GLN A 152 3.27 -28.93 -12.91
N GLY A 153 4.03 -29.24 -11.85
CA GLY A 153 5.34 -29.89 -11.97
C GLY A 153 6.47 -28.89 -12.20
N CYS A 154 7.20 -28.60 -11.11
CA CYS A 154 8.54 -28.02 -11.18
C CYS A 154 9.56 -29.07 -11.63
#